data_AF-A0A2N5ZXM1-F1
#
_entry.id   AF-A0A2N5ZXM1-F1
#
_cell.length_a   1.000
_cell.length_b   1.000
_cell.length_c   1.000
_cell.angle_alpha   90.00
_cell.angle_beta   90.00
_cell.angle_gamma   90.00
#
_symmetry.space_group_name_H-M   'P 1'
#
loop_
_entity.id
_entity.type
_entity.pdbx_description
1 polymer ?
#
loop_
_entity_poly.entity_id
_entity_poly.type
_entity_poly.pdbx_seq_one_letter_code
_entity_poly.pdbx_strand_id
1 'polypeptide(L)' 'QWEAIKQAKKWGCSEYDMFGSAPNLNKNHPLHGVHIYKKGFGGHLFHRMGCWDYPYNQKLYDLYKLTEN' A
#
# COMPACT_ATOMS: atom_id res chain seq x y z
N GLN A 1 6.97 6.90 -15.08
CA GLN A 1 6.53 7.55 -13.81
C GLN A 1 6.55 9.07 -13.93
N TRP A 2 7.67 9.72 -14.26
CA TRP A 2 7.75 11.19 -14.35
C TRP A 2 6.69 11.84 -15.25
N GLU A 3 6.47 11.32 -16.46
CA GLU A 3 5.44 11.85 -17.37
C GLU A 3 4.02 11.72 -16.79
N ALA A 4 3.72 10.63 -16.08
CA ALA A 4 2.42 10.44 -15.43
C ALA A 4 2.20 11.47 -14.31
N ILE A 5 3.23 11.76 -13.50
CA ILE A 5 3.18 12.80 -12.47
C ILE A 5 2.92 14.17 -13.10
N LYS A 6 3.64 14.50 -14.18
CA LYS A 6 3.42 15.76 -14.92
C LYS A 6 2.01 15.84 -15.50
N GLN A 7 1.46 14.74 -16.02
CA GLN A 7 0.10 14.70 -16.56
C GLN A 7 -0.95 14.90 -15.47
N ALA A 8 -0.81 14.24 -14.31
CA ALA A 8 -1.69 14.45 -13.16
C ALA A 8 -1.67 15.92 -12.71
N LYS A 9 -0.49 16.53 -12.64
CA LYS A 9 -0.34 17.96 -12.34
C LYS A 9 -1.04 18.86 -13.37
N LYS A 10 -0.93 18.56 -14.67
CA LYS A 10 -1.64 19.30 -15.74
C LYS A 10 -3.16 19.20 -15.62
N TRP A 11 -3.67 18.09 -15.09
CA TRP A 11 -5.09 17.89 -14.82
C TRP A 11 -5.58 18.51 -13.50
N GLY A 12 -4.70 19.20 -12.77
CA GLY A 12 -5.06 19.86 -11.51
C GLY A 12 -5.13 18.91 -10.31
N CYS A 13 -4.61 17.68 -10.41
CA CYS A 13 -4.53 16.78 -9.25
C CYS A 13 -3.59 17.35 -8.18
N SER A 14 -4.02 17.30 -6.92
CA SER A 14 -3.21 17.72 -5.75
C SER A 14 -2.22 16.65 -5.29
N GLU A 15 -2.50 15.38 -5.59
CA GLU A 15 -1.76 14.22 -5.12
C GLU A 15 -1.55 13.20 -6.25
N TYR A 16 -0.46 12.42 -6.14
CA TYR A 16 -0.17 11.30 -7.03
C TYR A 16 0.19 10.07 -6.20
N ASP A 17 -0.71 9.08 -6.18
CA ASP A 17 -0.50 7.84 -5.43
C ASP A 17 0.41 6.88 -6.22
N MET A 18 1.56 6.54 -5.66
CA MET A 18 2.47 5.56 -6.25
C MET A 18 2.11 4.12 -5.89
N PHE A 19 1.01 3.89 -5.17
CA PHE A 19 0.53 2.60 -4.67
C PHE A 19 1.49 1.92 -3.67
N GLY A 20 1.17 0.66 -3.32
CA GLY A 20 1.82 -0.10 -2.25
C GLY A 20 3.35 -0.15 -2.31
N SER A 21 3.98 -0.02 -1.15
CA SER A 21 5.43 -0.04 -0.96
C SER A 21 5.78 -1.00 0.17
N ALA A 22 7.05 -1.39 0.31
CA ALA A 22 7.48 -2.04 1.54
C ALA A 22 7.15 -1.15 2.74
N PRO A 23 6.69 -1.71 3.87
CA PRO A 23 6.33 -0.92 5.05
C PRO A 23 7.54 -0.23 5.70
N ASN A 24 8.75 -0.71 5.39
CA ASN A 24 10.02 -0.20 5.90
C ASN A 24 11.16 -0.54 4.92
N LEU A 25 12.39 -0.13 5.29
CA LEU A 25 13.61 -0.36 4.51
C LEU A 25 14.26 -1.74 4.76
N ASN A 26 13.50 -2.73 5.22
CA ASN A 26 14.03 -4.09 5.39
C ASN A 26 14.45 -4.67 4.04
N LYS A 27 15.74 -5.00 3.90
CA LYS A 27 16.33 -5.56 2.68
C LYS A 27 15.76 -6.92 2.29
N ASN A 28 15.24 -7.66 3.26
CA ASN A 28 14.64 -8.98 3.03
C ASN A 28 13.17 -8.89 2.58
N HIS A 29 12.56 -7.70 2.61
CA HIS A 29 11.19 -7.53 2.16
C HIS A 29 11.12 -7.61 0.63
N PRO A 30 10.21 -8.39 0.02
CA PRO A 30 10.11 -8.56 -1.43
C PRO A 30 10.00 -7.22 -2.20
N LEU A 31 9.36 -6.24 -1.59
CA LEU A 31 9.18 -4.89 -2.16
C LEU A 31 10.31 -3.89 -1.82
N HIS A 32 11.44 -4.31 -1.26
CA HIS A 32 12.52 -3.39 -0.88
C HIS A 32 13.00 -2.51 -2.05
N GLY A 33 13.28 -3.12 -3.22
CA GLY A 33 13.70 -2.37 -4.41
C GLY A 33 12.63 -1.37 -4.89
N VAL A 34 11.36 -1.78 -4.84
CA VAL A 34 10.21 -0.91 -5.18
C VAL A 34 10.13 0.27 -4.21
N HIS A 35 10.35 0.04 -2.92
CA HIS A 35 10.36 1.11 -1.91
C HIS A 35 11.48 2.13 -2.19
N ILE A 36 12.71 1.68 -2.46
CA ILE A 36 13.83 2.57 -2.79
C ILE A 36 13.54 3.39 -4.05
N TYR A 37 13.03 2.74 -5.10
CA TYR A 37 12.64 3.41 -6.35
C TYR A 37 11.61 4.52 -6.11
N LYS A 38 10.54 4.23 -5.35
CA LYS A 38 9.47 5.19 -5.05
C LYS A 38 9.95 6.33 -4.15
N LYS A 39 10.79 6.02 -3.16
CA LYS A 39 11.39 7.03 -2.26
C LYS A 39 12.20 8.08 -3.04
N GLY A 40 12.80 7.71 -4.16
CA GLY A 40 13.52 8.63 -5.05
C GLY A 40 12.66 9.76 -5.63
N PHE A 41 11.33 9.63 -5.66
CA PHE A 41 10.42 10.68 -6.13
C PHE A 41 10.04 11.71 -5.05
N GLY A 42 10.48 11.52 -3.80
CA GLY A 42 10.27 12.48 -2.71
C GLY A 42 8.87 12.46 -2.07
N GLY A 43 8.05 11.44 -2.34
CA GLY A 43 6.73 11.27 -1.71
C GLY A 43 6.79 10.79 -0.25
N HIS A 44 5.62 10.75 0.40
CA HIS A 44 5.46 10.28 1.79
C HIS A 44 4.85 8.88 1.84
N LEU A 45 5.29 8.05 2.80
CA LEU A 45 4.66 6.76 3.06
C LEU A 45 3.39 6.97 3.87
N PHE A 46 2.24 6.55 3.33
CA PHE A 46 0.95 6.66 4.00
C PHE A 46 0.48 5.28 4.47
N HIS A 47 0.42 5.07 5.79
CA HIS A 47 -0.07 3.85 6.39
C HIS A 47 -1.59 3.94 6.59
N ARG A 48 -2.36 3.13 5.86
CA ARG A 48 -3.82 3.05 6.00
C ARG A 48 -4.21 2.08 7.12
N MET A 49 -5.47 2.10 7.52
CA MET A 49 -6.02 1.27 8.60
C MET A 49 -6.00 -0.25 8.32
N GLY A 50 -5.64 -0.68 7.11
CA GLY A 50 -5.70 -2.08 6.69
C GLY A 50 -7.12 -2.50 6.29
N CYS A 51 -7.34 -3.81 6.26
CA CYS A 51 -8.63 -4.42 5.95
C CYS A 51 -9.43 -4.63 7.24
N TRP A 52 -10.76 -4.51 7.14
CA TRP A 52 -11.67 -4.82 8.23
C TRP A 52 -12.74 -5.79 7.75
N ASP A 53 -12.97 -6.84 8.53
CA ASP A 53 -13.98 -7.85 8.26
C ASP A 53 -15.18 -7.65 9.19
N TYR A 54 -16.39 -7.71 8.62
CA TYR A 54 -17.65 -7.69 9.36
C TYR A 54 -18.39 -9.03 9.16
N PRO A 55 -18.16 -10.03 10.03
CA PRO A 55 -18.68 -11.36 9.82
C PRO A 55 -20.19 -11.44 10.08
N TYR A 56 -20.94 -11.92 9.08
CA TYR A 56 -22.39 -12.19 9.23
C TYR A 56 -22.65 -13.31 10.26
N ASN A 57 -21.80 -14.34 10.30
CA ASN A 57 -21.83 -15.40 11.30
C ASN A 57 -20.48 -15.49 12.01
N GLN A 58 -20.43 -14.97 13.23
CA GLN A 58 -19.21 -14.90 14.04
C GLN A 58 -18.57 -16.27 14.26
N LYS A 59 -19.38 -17.31 14.54
CA LYS A 59 -18.86 -18.66 14.85
C LYS A 59 -18.15 -19.30 13.66
N LEU A 60 -18.75 -19.20 12.46
CA LEU A 60 -18.13 -19.74 11.24
C LEU A 60 -16.88 -18.96 10.85
N TYR A 61 -16.89 -17.63 11.02
CA TYR A 61 -15.74 -16.80 10.75
C TYR A 61 -14.57 -17.08 11.71
N ASP A 62 -14.84 -17.30 12.99
CA ASP A 62 -13.80 -17.68 13.95
C ASP A 62 -13.20 -19.05 13.62
N LEU A 63 -14.00 -20.03 13.19
CA LEU A 63 -13.49 -21.31 12.68
C LEU A 63 -12.61 -21.14 11.44
N TYR A 64 -13.01 -20.28 10.50
CA TYR A 64 -12.22 -19.99 9.30
C TYR A 64 -10.88 -19.32 9.65
N LYS A 65 -10.87 -18.30 10.51
CA LYS A 65 -9.62 -17.64 10.95
C LYS A 65 -8.64 -18.59 11.60
N LEU A 66 -9.09 -19.62 12.32
CA LEU A 66 -8.20 -20.64 12.89
C LEU A 66 -7.46 -21.46 11.82
N THR A 67 -7.93 -21.46 10.56
CA THR A 67 -7.26 -22.13 9.44
C THR A 67 -6.25 -21.23 8.72
N GLU A 68 -6.32 -19.91 8.92
CA GLU A 68 -5.34 -18.94 8.42
C GLU A 68 -4.12 -18.91 9.36
N ASN A 69 -3.23 -19.89 9.22
CA ASN A 69 -1.86 -19.84 9.76
C ASN A 69 -0.89 -19.24 8.74
#